data_AF-A0A5M3PYX9-F1
#
_entry.id   AF-A0A5M3PYX9-F1
#
_cell.length_a   1.000
_cell.length_b   1.000
_cell.length_c   1.000
_cell.angle_alpha   90.00
_cell.angle_beta   90.00
_cell.angle_gamma   90.00
#
_symmetry.space_group_name_H-M   'P 1'
#
loop_
_entity.id
_entity.type
_entity.pdbx_description
1 polymer ?
#
loop_
_entity_poly.entity_id
_entity_poly.type
_entity_poly.pdbx_seq_one_letter_code
_entity_poly.pdbx_strand_id
1 'polypeptide(L)'
;MFNPTPDNPAKDTPDTGPELAKQLEEHLFCWLLDAEPAALRADLSSYDEVLAELDQRLSKNKMEELPRQPMSLPMLMRALSDESTDRHRLTEIILGDPSLTDQLLQIANSPYFRTSDHAIESVDQAVFILGVDGIRNVISAAVMRPMMAARNSREALFGQRVWRWGLTCARSAELIARTQGEDTSAHFMVGLLPSLGYITIRRELQRICRSLSASGEPEPALIRHALARYQWATCQLLANEWNLPPKYHAYLLAAERPAPRQKHTPLTDGMVIGTREVLRHAHQRNLAEEQLPKLVRLTPEQISDVRNAVQKMLREGGRSTVRS
;
A
#
# COMPACT_ATOMS: atom_id res chain seq x y z
N MET A 1 -54.06 -6.99 30.54
CA MET A 1 -52.78 -7.71 30.72
C MET A 1 -51.72 -6.98 29.93
N PHE A 2 -51.04 -6.04 30.60
CA PHE A 2 -49.81 -5.43 30.08
C PHE A 2 -48.67 -6.40 30.39
N ASN A 3 -47.95 -6.83 29.37
CA ASN A 3 -46.68 -7.53 29.55
C ASN A 3 -45.57 -6.60 29.04
N PRO A 4 -44.84 -5.89 29.91
CA PRO A 4 -43.70 -5.09 29.49
C PRO A 4 -42.56 -6.06 29.17
N THR A 5 -42.13 -6.07 27.91
CA THR A 5 -40.87 -6.71 27.54
C THR A 5 -39.75 -5.92 28.20
N PRO A 6 -38.78 -6.57 28.88
CA PRO A 6 -37.70 -5.85 29.52
C PRO A 6 -36.86 -5.17 28.45
N ASP A 7 -36.79 -3.83 28.52
CA ASP A 7 -35.74 -3.02 27.93
C ASP A 7 -34.42 -3.72 28.24
N ASN A 8 -33.78 -4.28 27.21
CA ASN A 8 -32.43 -4.77 27.31
C ASN A 8 -31.53 -3.56 27.08
N PRO A 9 -30.86 -3.01 28.10
CA PRO A 9 -29.87 -1.97 27.88
C PRO A 9 -28.62 -2.68 27.38
N ALA A 10 -28.63 -3.08 26.10
CA ALA A 10 -27.41 -3.40 25.40
C ALA A 10 -26.61 -2.09 25.33
N LYS A 11 -25.78 -1.91 26.36
CA LYS A 11 -24.83 -0.82 26.57
C LYS A 11 -24.36 -0.26 25.22
N ASP A 12 -24.74 0.99 24.97
CA ASP A 12 -24.05 1.92 24.08
C ASP A 12 -22.59 2.02 24.54
N THR A 13 -21.79 1.04 24.16
CA THR A 13 -20.34 1.16 24.20
C THR A 13 -19.97 1.97 22.98
N PRO A 14 -19.37 3.16 23.13
CA PRO A 14 -19.02 3.99 21.99
C PRO A 14 -18.14 3.18 21.02
N ASP A 15 -18.45 3.23 19.73
CA ASP A 15 -17.63 2.60 18.68
C ASP A 15 -16.25 3.27 18.70
N THR A 16 -15.28 2.60 19.31
CA THR A 16 -13.90 3.09 19.45
C THR A 16 -13.07 2.85 18.18
N GLY A 17 -13.62 2.15 17.17
CA GLY A 17 -12.92 1.82 15.93
C GLY A 17 -12.33 3.04 15.19
N PRO A 18 -13.10 4.11 14.94
CA PRO A 18 -12.58 5.29 14.22
C PRO A 18 -11.41 5.96 14.93
N GLU A 19 -11.41 6.00 16.26
CA GLU A 19 -10.33 6.59 17.05
C GLU A 19 -9.07 5.71 17.01
N LEU A 20 -9.24 4.39 17.13
CA LEU A 20 -8.13 3.43 17.00
C LEU A 20 -7.49 3.47 15.61
N ALA A 21 -8.30 3.65 14.55
CA ALA A 21 -7.80 3.79 13.18
C ALA A 21 -6.96 5.08 13.02
N LYS A 22 -7.41 6.21 13.57
CA LYS A 22 -6.65 7.47 13.58
C LYS A 22 -5.34 7.35 14.34
N GLN A 23 -5.34 6.66 15.48
CA GLN A 23 -4.12 6.43 16.26
C GLN A 23 -3.11 5.55 15.50
N LEU A 24 -3.58 4.50 14.83
CA LEU A 24 -2.73 3.66 13.98
C LEU A 24 -2.13 4.47 12.82
N GLU A 25 -2.94 5.31 12.18
CA GLU A 25 -2.50 6.21 11.11
C GLU A 25 -1.47 7.24 11.61
N GLU A 26 -1.68 7.83 12.79
CA GLU A 26 -0.71 8.77 13.38
C GLU A 26 0.63 8.09 13.66
N HIS A 27 0.63 6.88 14.22
CA HIS A 27 1.86 6.10 14.41
C HIS A 27 2.55 5.76 13.09
N LEU A 28 1.78 5.42 12.06
CA LEU A 28 2.30 5.22 10.70
C LEU A 28 3.01 6.47 10.21
N PHE A 29 2.39 7.64 10.29
CA PHE A 29 3.01 8.87 9.79
C PHE A 29 4.21 9.34 10.60
N CYS A 30 4.22 9.15 11.93
CA CYS A 30 5.40 9.40 12.76
C CYS A 30 6.58 8.57 12.25
N TRP A 31 6.34 7.28 12.01
CA TRP A 31 7.36 6.39 11.48
C TRP A 31 7.72 6.69 10.03
N LEU A 32 6.79 6.94 9.12
CA LEU A 32 7.14 7.21 7.72
C LEU A 32 7.97 8.50 7.58
N LEU A 33 7.60 9.56 8.31
CA LEU A 33 8.19 10.89 8.19
C LEU A 33 9.37 11.12 9.14
N ASP A 34 9.68 10.17 10.03
CA ASP A 34 10.72 10.32 11.06
C ASP A 34 10.46 11.55 11.95
N ALA A 35 9.21 11.71 12.37
CA ALA A 35 8.72 12.90 13.06
C ALA A 35 7.98 12.56 14.35
N GLU A 36 8.14 13.40 15.37
CA GLU A 36 7.38 13.33 16.61
C GLU A 36 5.91 13.75 16.39
N PRO A 37 4.95 13.24 17.18
CA PRO A 37 3.53 13.57 17.04
C PRO A 37 3.24 15.08 17.06
N ALA A 38 4.00 15.87 17.82
CA ALA A 38 3.85 17.32 17.86
C ALA A 38 4.13 17.99 16.50
N ALA A 39 5.16 17.52 15.78
CA ALA A 39 5.52 18.05 14.46
C ALA A 39 4.48 17.72 13.38
N LEU A 40 3.68 16.67 13.59
CA LEU A 40 2.59 16.27 12.69
C LEU A 40 1.31 17.08 12.87
N ARG A 41 1.18 17.78 14.00
CA ARG A 41 0.00 18.55 14.42
C ARG A 41 0.22 20.06 14.36
N ALA A 42 1.31 20.50 13.73
CA ALA A 42 1.59 21.92 13.52
C ALA A 42 0.46 22.58 12.71
N ASP A 43 0.29 23.88 12.92
CA ASP A 43 -0.71 24.68 12.20
C ASP A 43 -0.39 24.70 10.70
N LEU A 44 -1.45 24.64 9.89
CA LEU A 44 -1.37 24.56 8.43
C LEU A 44 -1.81 25.86 7.73
N SER A 45 -2.21 26.88 8.49
CA SER A 45 -2.70 28.16 7.93
C SER A 45 -1.72 28.82 6.95
N SER A 46 -0.42 28.64 7.14
CA SER A 46 0.62 29.16 6.24
C SER A 46 0.76 28.39 4.92
N TYR A 47 0.06 27.26 4.76
CA TYR A 47 0.17 26.35 3.61
C TYR A 47 -1.11 26.28 2.76
N ASP A 48 -2.09 27.16 3.01
CA ASP A 48 -3.35 27.17 2.26
C ASP A 48 -3.13 27.26 0.74
N GLU A 49 -2.19 28.10 0.30
CA GLU A 49 -1.86 28.25 -1.14
C GLU A 49 -1.23 26.97 -1.72
N VAL A 50 -0.33 26.32 -0.97
CA VAL A 50 0.30 25.05 -1.38
C VAL A 50 -0.74 23.93 -1.49
N LEU A 51 -1.65 23.83 -0.51
CA LEU A 51 -2.71 22.83 -0.50
C LEU A 51 -3.75 23.07 -1.60
N ALA A 52 -4.08 24.33 -1.88
CA ALA A 52 -4.97 24.70 -2.97
C ALA A 52 -4.37 24.38 -4.34
N GLU A 53 -3.07 24.63 -4.52
CA GLU A 53 -2.36 24.27 -5.76
C GLU A 53 -2.32 22.74 -5.94
N LEU A 54 -2.03 21.98 -4.88
CA LEU A 54 -2.05 20.51 -4.95
C LEU A 54 -3.45 19.97 -5.31
N ASP A 55 -4.51 20.49 -4.69
CA ASP A 55 -5.90 20.13 -5.00
C ASP A 55 -6.25 20.47 -6.46
N GLN A 56 -5.82 21.64 -6.94
CA GLN A 56 -6.04 22.06 -8.31
C GLN A 56 -5.31 21.14 -9.31
N ARG A 57 -4.05 20.79 -9.05
CA ARG A 57 -3.29 19.87 -9.91
C ARG A 57 -3.90 18.49 -9.95
N LEU A 58 -4.34 17.98 -8.80
CA LEU A 58 -4.96 16.67 -8.71
C LEU A 58 -6.30 16.64 -9.45
N SER A 59 -7.19 17.61 -9.20
CA SER A 59 -8.52 17.70 -9.83
C SER A 59 -8.46 17.93 -11.34
N LYS A 60 -7.43 18.60 -11.85
CA LYS A 60 -7.23 18.85 -13.28
C LYS A 60 -6.37 17.79 -13.98
N ASN A 61 -5.97 16.71 -13.28
CA ASN A 61 -5.03 15.69 -13.79
C ASN A 61 -3.72 16.29 -14.31
N LYS A 62 -3.17 17.27 -13.59
CA LYS A 62 -1.93 18.01 -13.91
C LYS A 62 -0.80 17.76 -12.90
N MET A 63 -0.85 16.64 -12.20
CA MET A 63 0.24 16.20 -11.33
C MET A 63 1.50 15.97 -12.18
N GLU A 64 2.56 16.74 -11.92
CA GLU A 64 3.79 16.67 -12.72
C GLU A 64 4.69 15.50 -12.29
N GLU A 65 4.58 15.09 -11.03
CA GLU A 65 5.36 14.00 -10.43
C GLU A 65 4.67 12.64 -10.52
N LEU A 66 3.58 12.55 -11.28
CA LEU A 66 2.90 11.29 -11.56
C LEU A 66 3.84 10.35 -12.32
N PRO A 67 4.04 9.10 -11.86
CA PRO A 67 4.89 8.14 -12.54
C PRO A 67 4.27 7.77 -13.90
N ARG A 68 5.09 7.89 -14.94
CA ARG A 68 4.72 7.49 -16.30
C ARG A 68 4.35 6.01 -16.33
N GLN A 69 3.34 5.66 -17.14
CA GLN A 69 2.98 4.27 -17.39
C GLN A 69 4.19 3.53 -18.00
N PRO A 70 4.67 2.43 -17.40
CA PRO A 70 5.72 1.62 -18.00
C PRO A 70 5.19 0.86 -19.22
N MET A 71 6.01 0.77 -20.26
CA MET A 71 5.64 0.18 -21.55
C MET A 71 5.17 -1.29 -21.45
N SER A 72 5.70 -2.03 -20.48
CA SER A 72 5.31 -3.42 -20.22
C SER A 72 3.96 -3.55 -19.52
N LEU A 73 3.46 -2.50 -18.84
CA LEU A 73 2.25 -2.59 -18.02
C LEU A 73 1.00 -3.00 -18.80
N PRO A 74 0.66 -2.46 -19.99
CA PRO A 74 -0.53 -2.91 -20.72
C PRO A 74 -0.49 -4.39 -21.10
N MET A 75 0.69 -4.91 -21.49
CA MET A 75 0.86 -6.32 -21.83
C MET A 75 0.73 -7.19 -20.57
N LEU A 76 1.33 -6.75 -19.47
CA LEU A 76 1.19 -7.39 -18.17
C LEU A 76 -0.27 -7.39 -17.73
N MET A 77 -0.99 -6.26 -17.75
CA MET A 77 -2.39 -6.19 -17.33
C MET A 77 -3.29 -7.14 -18.13
N ARG A 78 -3.03 -7.35 -19.42
CA ARG A 78 -3.73 -8.38 -20.22
C ARG A 78 -3.44 -9.79 -19.69
N ALA A 79 -2.17 -10.11 -19.46
CA ALA A 79 -1.75 -11.40 -18.90
C ALA A 79 -2.16 -11.61 -17.43
N LEU A 80 -2.38 -10.53 -16.68
CA LEU A 80 -2.89 -10.54 -15.30
C LEU A 80 -4.41 -10.72 -15.27
N SER A 81 -5.13 -10.20 -16.25
CA SER A 81 -6.59 -10.22 -16.29
C SER A 81 -7.17 -11.52 -16.86
N ASP A 82 -6.37 -12.28 -17.61
CA ASP A 82 -6.79 -13.55 -18.19
C ASP A 82 -6.39 -14.72 -17.26
N GLU A 83 -7.38 -15.35 -16.63
CA GLU A 83 -7.21 -16.52 -15.74
C GLU A 83 -6.68 -17.76 -16.48
N SER A 84 -6.79 -17.79 -17.81
CA SER A 84 -6.26 -18.86 -18.67
C SER A 84 -4.85 -18.59 -19.18
N THR A 85 -4.22 -17.49 -18.76
CA THR A 85 -2.87 -17.12 -19.22
C THR A 85 -1.87 -18.24 -18.97
N ASP A 86 -1.35 -18.79 -20.06
CA ASP A 86 -0.28 -19.78 -20.02
C ASP A 86 1.01 -19.17 -19.45
N ARG A 87 1.72 -19.95 -18.63
CA ARG A 87 3.02 -19.60 -18.05
C ARG A 87 4.01 -19.15 -19.11
N HIS A 88 4.00 -19.82 -20.27
CA HIS A 88 4.84 -19.46 -21.41
C HIS A 88 4.61 -18.03 -21.88
N ARG A 89 3.35 -17.58 -21.95
CA ARG A 89 3.02 -16.23 -22.39
C ARG A 89 3.53 -15.18 -21.42
N LEU A 90 3.45 -15.46 -20.12
CA LEU A 90 3.97 -14.55 -19.09
C LEU A 90 5.50 -14.46 -19.17
N THR A 91 6.19 -15.60 -19.31
CA THR A 91 7.64 -15.65 -19.48
C THR A 91 8.08 -14.85 -20.73
N GLU A 92 7.40 -15.02 -21.87
CA GLU A 92 7.68 -14.25 -23.10
C GLU A 92 7.59 -12.73 -22.89
N ILE A 93 6.53 -12.27 -22.21
CA ILE A 93 6.33 -10.84 -21.94
C ILE A 93 7.46 -10.30 -21.05
N ILE A 94 7.84 -11.04 -20.01
CA ILE A 94 8.90 -10.64 -19.08
C ILE A 94 10.24 -10.58 -19.83
N LEU A 95 10.59 -11.64 -20.55
CA LEU A 95 11.87 -11.73 -21.28
C LEU A 95 11.98 -10.73 -22.43
N GLY A 96 10.86 -10.25 -22.96
CA GLY A 96 10.82 -9.19 -23.95
C GLY A 96 11.28 -7.82 -23.43
N ASP A 97 11.35 -7.62 -22.11
CA ASP A 97 11.84 -6.42 -21.45
C ASP A 97 12.98 -6.78 -20.47
N PRO A 98 14.26 -6.61 -20.88
CA PRO A 98 15.40 -6.93 -20.02
C PRO A 98 15.39 -6.17 -18.68
N SER A 99 14.92 -4.93 -18.66
CA SER A 99 14.84 -4.14 -17.42
C SER A 99 13.80 -4.72 -16.47
N LEU A 100 12.65 -5.17 -17.00
CA LEU A 100 11.64 -5.85 -16.21
C LEU A 100 12.15 -7.21 -15.71
N THR A 101 12.87 -7.95 -16.55
CA THR A 101 13.47 -9.24 -16.19
C THR A 101 14.42 -9.10 -15.00
N ASP A 102 15.38 -8.16 -15.08
CA ASP A 102 16.32 -7.90 -14.00
C ASP A 102 15.60 -7.47 -12.73
N GLN A 103 14.64 -6.55 -12.85
CA GLN A 103 13.89 -6.05 -11.71
C GLN A 103 13.03 -7.15 -11.07
N LEU A 104 12.45 -8.04 -11.88
CA LEU A 104 11.68 -9.19 -11.43
C LEU A 104 12.55 -10.16 -10.65
N LEU A 105 13.73 -10.53 -11.17
CA LEU A 105 14.65 -11.42 -10.48
C LEU A 105 15.13 -10.80 -9.16
N GLN A 106 15.41 -9.49 -9.13
CA GLN A 106 15.75 -8.79 -7.89
C GLN A 106 14.60 -8.84 -6.85
N ILE A 107 13.36 -8.61 -7.28
CA ILE A 107 12.19 -8.66 -6.38
C ILE A 107 11.88 -10.10 -5.94
N ALA A 108 11.93 -11.07 -6.85
CA ALA A 108 11.69 -12.49 -6.54
C ALA A 108 12.71 -13.02 -5.52
N ASN A 109 13.97 -12.58 -5.63
CA ASN A 109 15.02 -12.90 -4.67
C ASN A 109 15.00 -12.02 -3.42
N SER A 110 14.16 -10.98 -3.38
CA SER A 110 14.03 -10.16 -2.18
C SER A 110 13.46 -11.00 -1.05
N PRO A 111 13.77 -10.70 0.22
CA PRO A 111 13.33 -11.55 1.31
C PRO A 111 11.81 -11.54 1.52
N TYR A 112 11.08 -10.68 0.81
CA TYR A 112 9.62 -10.63 0.81
C TYR A 112 8.99 -11.74 -0.03
N PHE A 113 9.69 -12.21 -1.07
CA PHE A 113 9.18 -13.20 -2.03
C PHE A 113 9.99 -14.49 -2.04
N ARG A 114 11.20 -14.49 -1.46
CA ARG A 114 12.07 -15.65 -1.41
C ARG A 114 11.41 -16.78 -0.61
N THR A 115 11.25 -17.94 -1.24
CA THR A 115 10.66 -19.15 -0.62
C THR A 115 11.70 -20.21 -0.26
N SER A 116 12.93 -20.09 -0.76
CA SER A 116 14.04 -21.03 -0.55
C SER A 116 15.36 -20.31 -0.27
N ASP A 117 16.32 -21.01 0.34
CA ASP A 117 17.69 -20.46 0.53
C ASP A 117 18.46 -20.30 -0.79
N HIS A 118 18.06 -21.01 -1.84
CA HIS A 118 18.64 -20.89 -3.17
C HIS A 118 18.09 -19.67 -3.91
N ALA A 119 18.99 -18.97 -4.61
CA ALA A 119 18.64 -17.85 -5.46
C ALA A 119 17.86 -18.34 -6.70
N ILE A 120 16.91 -17.52 -7.12
CA ILE A 120 16.16 -17.67 -8.36
C ILE A 120 16.98 -17.00 -9.46
N GLU A 121 17.45 -17.78 -10.43
CA GLU A 121 18.39 -17.35 -11.46
C GLU A 121 17.72 -17.13 -12.84
N SER A 122 16.46 -17.56 -13.01
CA SER A 122 15.71 -17.41 -14.26
C SER A 122 14.22 -17.13 -14.05
N VAL A 123 13.58 -16.56 -15.07
CA VAL A 123 12.13 -16.29 -15.07
C VAL A 123 11.34 -17.58 -14.98
N ASP A 124 11.71 -18.63 -15.72
CA ASP A 124 11.05 -19.93 -15.66
C ASP A 124 11.13 -20.56 -14.27
N GLN A 125 12.31 -20.47 -13.62
CA GLN A 125 12.48 -20.90 -12.24
C GLN A 125 11.60 -20.08 -11.28
N ALA A 126 11.50 -18.77 -11.48
CA ALA A 126 10.62 -17.90 -10.69
C ALA A 126 9.15 -18.34 -10.82
N VAL A 127 8.68 -18.57 -12.05
CA VAL A 127 7.31 -19.02 -12.34
C VAL A 127 7.04 -20.40 -11.71
N PHE A 128 8.02 -21.31 -11.78
CA PHE A 128 7.89 -22.65 -11.20
C PHE A 128 7.78 -22.61 -9.67
N ILE A 129 8.64 -21.84 -9.00
CA ILE A 129 8.72 -21.78 -7.54
C ILE A 129 7.57 -20.97 -6.94
N LEU A 130 7.23 -19.82 -7.54
CA LEU A 130 6.23 -18.90 -7.00
C LEU A 130 4.81 -19.23 -7.44
N GLY A 131 4.67 -20.00 -8.52
CA GLY A 131 3.40 -20.20 -9.21
C GLY A 131 2.92 -18.93 -9.91
N VAL A 132 1.78 -19.04 -10.61
CA VAL A 132 1.22 -17.95 -11.44
C VAL A 132 0.85 -16.73 -10.58
N ASP A 133 0.10 -16.91 -9.49
CA ASP A 133 -0.26 -15.76 -8.64
C ASP A 133 0.96 -15.08 -8.01
N GLY A 134 1.94 -15.86 -7.56
CA GLY A 134 3.17 -15.32 -6.97
C GLY A 134 3.97 -14.49 -7.97
N ILE A 135 4.12 -14.97 -9.21
CA ILE A 135 4.82 -14.20 -10.25
C ILE A 135 4.04 -12.93 -10.63
N ARG A 136 2.71 -12.95 -10.65
CA ARG A 136 1.87 -11.75 -10.87
C ARG A 136 2.14 -10.66 -9.82
N ASN A 137 2.31 -11.06 -8.57
CA ASN A 137 2.62 -10.15 -7.46
C ASN A 137 4.05 -9.59 -7.58
N VAL A 138 5.02 -10.44 -7.92
CA VAL A 138 6.40 -10.01 -8.17
C VAL A 138 6.47 -9.01 -9.33
N ILE A 139 5.77 -9.28 -10.43
CA ILE A 139 5.68 -8.35 -11.57
C ILE A 139 5.13 -7.00 -11.14
N SER A 140 4.02 -7.00 -10.38
CA SER A 140 3.41 -5.77 -9.89
C SER A 140 4.40 -4.96 -9.05
N ALA A 141 5.13 -5.63 -8.15
CA ALA A 141 6.17 -5.01 -7.35
C ALA A 141 7.37 -4.55 -8.20
N ALA A 142 7.81 -5.34 -9.17
CA ALA A 142 8.92 -5.02 -10.07
C ALA A 142 8.63 -3.78 -10.92
N VAL A 143 7.40 -3.65 -11.40
CA VAL A 143 6.96 -2.47 -12.15
C VAL A 143 6.95 -1.20 -11.29
N MET A 144 6.45 -1.29 -10.05
CA MET A 144 6.31 -0.11 -9.18
C MET A 144 7.61 0.29 -8.47
N ARG A 145 8.52 -0.66 -8.21
CA ARG A 145 9.74 -0.43 -7.42
C ARG A 145 10.62 0.71 -7.98
N PRO A 146 10.96 0.77 -9.29
CA PRO A 146 11.78 1.83 -9.84
C PRO A 146 11.18 3.23 -9.64
N MET A 147 9.84 3.34 -9.70
CA MET A 147 9.14 4.62 -9.52
C MET A 147 9.28 5.17 -8.10
N MET A 148 9.48 4.28 -7.14
CA MET A 148 9.64 4.59 -5.72
C MET A 148 11.10 4.70 -5.29
N ALA A 149 12.04 4.55 -6.23
CA ALA A 149 13.46 4.77 -5.97
C ALA A 149 13.68 6.23 -5.52
N ALA A 150 14.43 6.41 -4.43
CA ALA A 150 14.69 7.72 -3.86
C ALA A 150 15.53 8.57 -4.83
N ARG A 151 15.16 9.85 -4.99
CA ARG A 151 15.89 10.78 -5.86
C ARG A 151 17.01 11.54 -5.14
N ASN A 152 17.01 11.50 -3.81
CA ASN A 152 18.01 12.15 -2.96
C ASN A 152 18.01 11.54 -1.54
N SER A 153 18.97 11.93 -0.72
CA SER A 153 19.13 11.43 0.65
C SER A 153 17.95 11.77 1.57
N ARG A 154 17.28 12.91 1.37
CA ARG A 154 16.12 13.33 2.17
C ARG A 154 14.88 12.47 1.92
N GLU A 155 14.76 11.91 0.71
CA GLU A 155 13.70 11.00 0.32
C GLU A 155 14.02 9.54 0.68
N ALA A 156 15.29 9.17 0.80
CA ALA A 156 15.75 7.79 0.95
C ALA A 156 15.05 7.02 2.07
N LEU A 157 15.01 7.60 3.27
CA LEU A 157 14.40 6.96 4.43
C LEU A 157 12.88 6.76 4.24
N PHE A 158 12.19 7.80 3.77
CA PHE A 158 10.75 7.74 3.50
C PHE A 158 10.44 6.73 2.40
N GLY A 159 11.17 6.75 1.28
CA GLY A 159 10.97 5.80 0.18
C GLY A 159 11.18 4.35 0.62
N GLN A 160 12.20 4.08 1.45
CA GLN A 160 12.42 2.75 2.02
C GLN A 160 11.27 2.33 2.95
N ARG A 161 10.83 3.21 3.86
CA ARG A 161 9.75 2.92 4.82
C ARG A 161 8.41 2.74 4.11
N VAL A 162 8.07 3.62 3.16
CA VAL A 162 6.84 3.56 2.34
C VAL A 162 6.81 2.32 1.47
N TRP A 163 7.93 1.93 0.84
CA TRP A 163 8.01 0.68 0.09
C TRP A 163 7.71 -0.54 0.97
N ARG A 164 8.35 -0.60 2.14
CA ARG A 164 8.13 -1.70 3.09
C ARG A 164 6.69 -1.73 3.57
N TRP A 165 6.10 -0.58 3.89
CA TRP A 165 4.68 -0.46 4.25
C TRP A 165 3.76 -0.94 3.12
N GLY A 166 3.99 -0.47 1.89
CA GLY A 166 3.22 -0.85 0.70
C GLY A 166 3.24 -2.35 0.43
N LEU A 167 4.43 -2.98 0.44
CA LEU A 167 4.53 -4.43 0.30
C LEU A 167 3.80 -5.20 1.40
N THR A 168 3.85 -4.68 2.63
CA THR A 168 3.15 -5.31 3.76
C THR A 168 1.63 -5.22 3.58
N CYS A 169 1.12 -4.07 3.16
CA CYS A 169 -0.31 -3.89 2.87
C CYS A 169 -0.77 -4.74 1.67
N ALA A 170 0.01 -4.75 0.58
CA ALA A 170 -0.23 -5.58 -0.59
C ALA A 170 -0.31 -7.07 -0.23
N ARG A 171 0.65 -7.57 0.56
CA ARG A 171 0.66 -8.96 1.00
C ARG A 171 -0.51 -9.28 1.92
N SER A 172 -0.86 -8.39 2.85
CA SER A 172 -2.03 -8.58 3.70
C SER A 172 -3.33 -8.62 2.88
N ALA A 173 -3.51 -7.70 1.93
CA ALA A 173 -4.70 -7.67 1.07
C ALA A 173 -4.80 -8.92 0.20
N GLU A 174 -3.69 -9.39 -0.37
CA GLU A 174 -3.62 -10.66 -1.14
C GLU A 174 -4.07 -11.86 -0.29
N LEU A 175 -3.54 -11.99 0.93
CA LEU A 175 -3.85 -13.11 1.82
C LEU A 175 -5.32 -13.09 2.25
N ILE A 176 -5.88 -11.92 2.50
CA ILE A 176 -7.30 -11.77 2.84
C ILE A 176 -8.18 -12.09 1.63
N ALA A 177 -7.83 -11.59 0.44
CA ALA A 177 -8.55 -11.92 -0.79
C ALA A 177 -8.58 -13.44 -1.03
N ARG A 178 -7.46 -14.14 -0.74
CA ARG A 178 -7.37 -15.60 -0.85
C ARG A 178 -8.36 -16.32 0.06
N THR A 179 -8.55 -15.87 1.31
CA THR A 179 -9.51 -16.49 2.23
C THR A 179 -10.96 -16.20 1.86
N GLN A 180 -11.19 -15.15 1.06
CA GLN A 180 -12.51 -14.74 0.58
C GLN A 180 -12.82 -15.27 -0.83
N GLY A 181 -11.88 -15.96 -1.48
CA GLY A 181 -12.04 -16.46 -2.85
C GLY A 181 -12.03 -15.37 -3.91
N GLU A 182 -11.43 -14.22 -3.62
CA GLU A 182 -11.28 -13.08 -4.53
C GLU A 182 -9.94 -13.14 -5.31
N ASP A 183 -9.81 -12.29 -6.33
CA ASP A 183 -8.59 -12.17 -7.14
C ASP A 183 -7.42 -11.64 -6.30
N THR A 184 -6.54 -12.56 -5.91
CA THR A 184 -5.38 -12.28 -5.05
C THR A 184 -4.38 -11.32 -5.70
N SER A 185 -4.16 -11.48 -7.01
CA SER A 185 -3.18 -10.68 -7.76
C SER A 185 -3.63 -9.24 -7.94
N ALA A 186 -4.93 -9.04 -8.20
CA ALA A 186 -5.51 -7.71 -8.25
C ALA A 186 -5.42 -7.00 -6.88
N HIS A 187 -5.74 -7.72 -5.79
CA HIS A 187 -5.65 -7.17 -4.43
C HIS A 187 -4.23 -6.85 -3.99
N PHE A 188 -3.25 -7.66 -4.40
CA PHE A 188 -1.84 -7.33 -4.18
C PHE A 188 -1.49 -6.00 -4.87
N MET A 189 -1.85 -5.84 -6.14
CA MET A 189 -1.55 -4.64 -6.91
C MET A 189 -2.21 -3.38 -6.31
N VAL A 190 -3.51 -3.41 -6.01
CA VAL A 190 -4.18 -2.25 -5.40
C VAL A 190 -3.71 -1.99 -3.97
N GLY A 191 -3.26 -3.01 -3.24
CA GLY A 191 -2.65 -2.85 -1.92
C GLY A 191 -1.27 -2.18 -1.95
N LEU A 192 -0.58 -2.19 -3.11
CA LEU A 192 0.71 -1.51 -3.29
C LEU A 192 0.54 -0.05 -3.74
N LEU A 193 -0.55 0.28 -4.44
CA LEU A 193 -0.82 1.63 -4.97
C LEU A 193 -0.78 2.77 -3.93
N PRO A 194 -1.29 2.64 -2.69
CA PRO A 194 -1.19 3.69 -1.68
C PRO A 194 0.24 4.15 -1.42
N SER A 195 1.20 3.21 -1.45
CA SER A 195 2.61 3.52 -1.25
C SER A 195 3.21 4.33 -2.41
N LEU A 196 2.82 4.01 -3.64
CA LEU A 196 3.18 4.81 -4.81
C LEU A 196 2.51 6.18 -4.80
N GLY A 197 1.24 6.23 -4.37
CA GLY A 197 0.51 7.47 -4.14
C GLY A 197 1.22 8.38 -3.14
N TYR A 198 1.74 7.83 -2.03
CA TYR A 198 2.46 8.61 -1.03
C TYR A 198 3.76 9.23 -1.56
N ILE A 199 4.53 8.46 -2.33
CA ILE A 199 5.73 8.98 -3.01
C ILE A 199 5.35 10.10 -4.00
N THR A 200 4.29 9.88 -4.78
CA THR A 200 3.81 10.84 -5.78
C THR A 200 3.38 12.15 -5.13
N ILE A 201 2.54 12.10 -4.10
CA ILE A 201 2.06 13.28 -3.36
C ILE A 201 3.24 14.03 -2.73
N ARG A 202 4.18 13.32 -2.08
CA ARG A 202 5.34 13.96 -1.45
C ARG A 202 6.20 14.71 -2.47
N ARG A 203 6.46 14.10 -3.63
CA ARG A 203 7.25 14.73 -4.71
C ARG A 203 6.54 15.95 -5.28
N GLU A 204 5.24 15.84 -5.54
CA GLU A 204 4.46 16.96 -6.04
C GLU A 204 4.45 18.12 -5.03
N LEU A 205 4.25 17.81 -3.75
CA LEU A 205 4.29 18.80 -2.68
C LEU A 205 5.66 19.49 -2.60
N GLN A 206 6.75 18.73 -2.71
CA GLN A 206 8.10 19.30 -2.76
C GLN A 206 8.27 20.24 -3.97
N ARG A 207 7.72 19.87 -5.12
CA ARG A 207 7.74 20.71 -6.34
C ARG A 207 6.98 22.02 -6.14
N ILE A 208 5.75 21.94 -5.62
CA ILE A 208 4.92 23.12 -5.34
C ILE A 208 5.60 24.03 -4.32
N CYS A 209 6.10 23.48 -3.20
CA CYS A 209 6.81 24.25 -2.18
C CYS A 209 8.04 24.97 -2.75
N ARG A 210 8.80 24.36 -3.66
CA ARG A 210 9.94 25.03 -4.33
C ARG A 210 9.51 26.17 -5.25
N SER A 211 8.32 26.10 -5.82
CA SER A 211 7.79 27.13 -6.71
C SER A 211 7.19 28.33 -5.95
N LEU A 212 6.57 28.08 -4.78
CA LEU A 212 5.85 29.09 -4.00
C LEU A 212 6.67 29.65 -2.82
N SER A 213 7.58 28.85 -2.23
CA SER A 213 8.29 29.18 -0.99
C SER A 213 9.81 29.05 -1.13
N ALA A 214 10.56 29.92 -0.45
CA ALA A 214 12.03 29.91 -0.48
C ALA A 214 12.68 28.72 0.27
N SER A 215 11.97 28.07 1.21
CA SER A 215 12.54 26.98 2.04
C SER A 215 12.56 25.59 1.38
N GLY A 216 11.87 25.39 0.25
CA GLY A 216 12.01 24.24 -0.66
C GLY A 216 11.72 22.82 -0.14
N GLU A 217 11.59 22.59 1.17
CA GLU A 217 11.26 21.31 1.79
C GLU A 217 9.95 21.41 2.58
N PRO A 218 8.94 20.56 2.32
CA PRO A 218 7.67 20.61 3.03
C PRO A 218 7.80 20.08 4.47
N GLU A 219 7.12 20.74 5.40
CA GLU A 219 7.09 20.31 6.81
C GLU A 219 6.29 19.01 7.02
N PRO A 220 6.61 18.21 8.06
CA PRO A 220 5.93 16.94 8.33
C PRO A 220 4.41 17.05 8.47
N ALA A 221 3.88 18.10 9.11
CA ALA A 221 2.44 18.33 9.24
C ALA A 221 1.76 18.49 7.87
N LEU A 222 2.38 19.25 6.97
CA LEU A 222 1.87 19.46 5.61
C LEU A 222 1.90 18.18 4.80
N ILE A 223 3.02 17.43 4.84
CA ILE A 223 3.14 16.13 4.17
C ILE A 223 2.04 15.20 4.69
N ARG A 224 1.90 15.03 6.02
CA ARG A 224 0.87 14.18 6.61
C ARG A 224 -0.53 14.56 6.13
N HIS A 225 -0.87 15.84 6.18
CA HIS A 225 -2.18 16.32 5.75
C HIS A 225 -2.45 15.97 4.29
N ALA A 226 -1.49 16.25 3.40
CA ALA A 226 -1.61 15.95 1.98
C ALA A 226 -1.75 14.44 1.72
N LEU A 227 -0.93 13.61 2.38
CA LEU A 227 -1.01 12.15 2.27
C LEU A 227 -2.38 11.63 2.70
N ALA A 228 -2.84 11.98 3.90
CA ALA A 228 -4.11 11.47 4.43
C ALA A 228 -5.31 11.92 3.58
N ARG A 229 -5.31 13.16 3.09
CA ARG A 229 -6.40 13.75 2.31
C ARG A 229 -6.46 13.26 0.87
N TYR A 230 -5.32 13.12 0.19
CA TYR A 230 -5.27 12.92 -1.25
C TYR A 230 -4.85 11.51 -1.69
N GLN A 231 -4.60 10.58 -0.75
CA GLN A 231 -4.14 9.22 -1.08
C GLN A 231 -5.01 8.50 -2.12
N TRP A 232 -6.33 8.48 -1.89
CA TRP A 232 -7.24 7.69 -2.72
C TRP A 232 -7.48 8.33 -4.08
N ALA A 233 -7.66 9.65 -4.11
CA ALA A 233 -7.74 10.41 -5.35
C ALA A 233 -6.46 10.25 -6.19
N THR A 234 -5.28 10.22 -5.56
CA THR A 234 -4.02 9.95 -6.25
C THR A 234 -3.95 8.51 -6.76
N CYS A 235 -4.41 7.52 -5.98
CA CYS A 235 -4.48 6.14 -6.44
C CYS A 235 -5.41 5.97 -7.65
N GLN A 236 -6.55 6.67 -7.66
CA GLN A 236 -7.48 6.67 -8.79
C GLN A 236 -6.86 7.35 -10.02
N LEU A 237 -6.14 8.46 -9.83
CA LEU A 237 -5.41 9.13 -10.91
C LEU A 237 -4.32 8.21 -11.50
N LEU A 238 -3.55 7.51 -10.67
CA LEU A 238 -2.58 6.50 -11.09
C LEU A 238 -3.26 5.38 -11.88
N ALA A 239 -4.38 4.86 -11.39
CA ALA A 239 -5.12 3.81 -12.06
C ALA A 239 -5.65 4.26 -13.43
N ASN A 240 -6.12 5.51 -13.54
CA ASN A 240 -6.56 6.12 -14.79
C ASN A 240 -5.41 6.28 -15.79
N GLU A 241 -4.30 6.88 -15.35
CA GLU A 241 -3.10 7.08 -16.17
C GLU A 241 -2.55 5.75 -16.71
N TRP A 242 -2.67 4.70 -15.91
CA TRP A 242 -2.20 3.37 -16.26
C TRP A 242 -3.23 2.53 -17.00
N ASN A 243 -4.41 3.09 -17.32
CA ASN A 243 -5.52 2.40 -17.96
C ASN A 243 -5.84 1.05 -17.30
N LEU A 244 -5.87 1.02 -15.96
CA LEU A 244 -6.15 -0.21 -15.23
C LEU A 244 -7.61 -0.65 -15.50
N PRO A 245 -7.89 -1.97 -15.54
CA PRO A 245 -9.25 -2.47 -15.72
C PRO A 245 -10.25 -1.94 -14.67
N PRO A 246 -11.55 -1.85 -14.98
CA PRO A 246 -12.56 -1.29 -14.08
C PRO A 246 -12.60 -1.91 -12.68
N LYS A 247 -12.23 -3.19 -12.53
CA LYS A 247 -12.17 -3.86 -11.22
C LYS A 247 -11.21 -3.17 -10.24
N TYR A 248 -10.07 -2.67 -10.72
CA TYR A 248 -9.09 -1.96 -9.88
C TYR A 248 -9.65 -0.64 -9.36
N HIS A 249 -10.34 0.11 -10.22
CA HIS A 249 -11.05 1.33 -9.84
C HIS A 249 -12.15 1.07 -8.81
N ALA A 250 -12.88 -0.04 -8.95
CA ALA A 250 -13.91 -0.44 -8.01
C ALA A 250 -13.32 -0.75 -6.62
N TYR A 251 -12.20 -1.48 -6.54
CA TYR A 251 -11.52 -1.75 -5.27
C TYR A 251 -11.04 -0.46 -4.59
N LEU A 252 -10.45 0.47 -5.36
CA LEU A 252 -10.00 1.76 -4.84
C LEU A 252 -11.18 2.62 -4.36
N LEU A 253 -12.29 2.66 -5.11
CA LEU A 253 -13.48 3.41 -4.74
C LEU A 253 -14.13 2.85 -3.48
N ALA A 254 -14.20 1.52 -3.35
CA ALA A 254 -14.74 0.86 -2.18
C ALA A 254 -13.90 1.14 -0.92
N ALA A 255 -12.58 1.31 -1.06
CA ALA A 255 -11.70 1.70 0.03
C ALA A 255 -11.78 3.19 0.40
N GLU A 256 -11.92 4.09 -0.59
CA GLU A 256 -12.11 5.52 -0.36
C GLU A 256 -13.47 5.82 0.29
N ARG A 257 -14.53 5.19 -0.23
CA ARG A 257 -15.92 5.46 0.12
C ARG A 257 -16.64 4.15 0.44
N PRO A 258 -16.35 3.54 1.60
CA PRO A 258 -17.01 2.31 1.99
C PRO A 258 -18.52 2.55 2.08
N ALA A 259 -19.32 1.66 1.47
CA ALA A 259 -20.77 1.78 1.53
C ALA A 259 -21.24 1.70 3.00
N PRO A 260 -22.37 2.31 3.39
CA PRO A 260 -22.81 2.38 4.79
C PRO A 260 -22.92 1.02 5.51
N ARG A 261 -23.09 -0.07 4.74
CA ARG A 261 -23.14 -1.47 5.21
C ARG A 261 -21.91 -2.31 4.82
N GLN A 262 -21.06 -1.83 3.92
CA GLN A 262 -19.86 -2.51 3.46
C GLN A 262 -18.65 -1.71 3.95
N LYS A 263 -18.35 -1.88 5.25
CA LYS A 263 -17.28 -1.12 5.90
C LYS A 263 -15.87 -1.64 5.56
N HIS A 264 -15.74 -2.85 5.00
CA HIS A 264 -14.45 -3.54 4.89
C HIS A 264 -14.33 -4.36 3.60
N THR A 265 -13.16 -4.28 2.98
CA THR A 265 -12.70 -5.01 1.79
C THR A 265 -11.34 -5.66 2.09
N PRO A 266 -10.86 -6.64 1.30
CA PRO A 266 -9.51 -7.15 1.48
C PRO A 266 -8.44 -6.05 1.46
N LEU A 267 -8.65 -5.00 0.66
CA LEU A 267 -7.77 -3.83 0.62
C LEU A 267 -7.75 -3.06 1.95
N THR A 268 -8.91 -2.67 2.49
CA THR A 268 -8.96 -1.86 3.73
C THR A 268 -8.46 -2.66 4.94
N ASP A 269 -8.87 -3.92 5.08
CA ASP A 269 -8.44 -4.77 6.20
C ASP A 269 -6.95 -5.13 6.05
N GLY A 270 -6.50 -5.34 4.81
CA GLY A 270 -5.10 -5.53 4.47
C GLY A 270 -4.23 -4.35 4.85
N MET A 271 -4.69 -3.12 4.61
CA MET A 271 -3.98 -1.91 5.03
C MET A 271 -3.88 -1.78 6.56
N VAL A 272 -4.94 -2.12 7.30
CA VAL A 272 -4.93 -2.09 8.78
C VAL A 272 -3.93 -3.12 9.32
N ILE A 273 -4.03 -4.38 8.90
CA ILE A 273 -3.13 -5.44 9.36
C ILE A 273 -1.69 -5.15 8.93
N GLY A 274 -1.49 -4.77 7.67
CA GLY A 274 -0.16 -4.48 7.12
C GLY A 274 0.51 -3.31 7.83
N THR A 275 -0.23 -2.23 8.10
CA THR A 275 0.26 -1.08 8.87
C THR A 275 0.66 -1.49 10.28
N ARG A 276 -0.17 -2.29 10.95
CA ARG A 276 0.16 -2.79 12.29
C ARG A 276 1.43 -3.64 12.25
N GLU A 277 1.52 -4.64 11.39
CA GLU A 277 2.65 -5.57 11.43
C GLU A 277 3.97 -4.89 11.03
N VAL A 278 3.96 -3.93 10.11
CA VAL A 278 5.17 -3.19 9.76
C VAL A 278 5.66 -2.30 10.91
N LEU A 279 4.75 -1.63 11.62
CA LEU A 279 5.09 -0.81 12.79
C LEU A 279 5.63 -1.68 13.94
N ARG A 280 5.02 -2.84 14.17
CA ARG A 280 5.52 -3.83 15.14
C ARG A 280 6.93 -4.27 14.80
N HIS A 281 7.17 -4.63 13.54
CA HIS A 281 8.49 -5.05 13.07
C HIS A 281 9.53 -3.92 13.15
N ALA A 282 9.11 -2.67 12.96
CA ALA A 282 9.95 -1.49 13.11
C ALA A 282 10.11 -1.01 14.57
N HIS A 283 9.61 -1.77 15.55
CA HIS A 283 9.64 -1.44 16.99
C HIS A 283 9.02 -0.07 17.33
N GLN A 284 7.97 0.32 16.61
CA GLN A 284 7.26 1.57 16.80
C GLN A 284 6.04 1.42 17.72
N ARG A 285 5.56 2.54 18.26
CA ARG A 285 4.23 2.59 18.90
C ARG A 285 3.17 2.14 17.89
N ASN A 286 2.17 1.41 18.36
CA ASN A 286 1.26 0.70 17.50
C ASN A 286 -0.01 0.25 18.24
N LEU A 287 -0.98 -0.25 17.48
CA LEU A 287 -2.23 -0.82 17.98
C LEU A 287 -2.01 -2.16 18.71
N ALA A 288 -2.64 -2.31 19.89
CA ALA A 288 -2.65 -3.56 20.64
C ALA A 288 -3.31 -4.69 19.84
N GLU A 289 -2.89 -5.93 20.07
CA GLU A 289 -3.36 -7.09 19.30
C GLU A 289 -4.86 -7.34 19.49
N GLU A 290 -5.31 -7.17 20.73
CA GLU A 290 -6.67 -7.40 21.21
C GLU A 290 -7.66 -6.37 20.65
N GLN A 291 -7.13 -5.24 20.15
CA GLN A 291 -7.92 -4.18 19.53
C GLN A 291 -8.08 -4.38 18.02
N LEU A 292 -7.26 -5.22 17.39
CA LEU A 292 -7.29 -5.44 15.94
C LEU A 292 -8.65 -5.97 15.43
N PRO A 293 -9.35 -6.90 16.12
CA PRO A 293 -10.68 -7.34 15.70
C PRO A 293 -11.75 -6.24 15.70
N LYS A 294 -11.49 -5.08 16.31
CA LYS A 294 -12.38 -3.92 16.26
C LYS A 294 -12.25 -3.13 14.95
N LEU A 295 -11.14 -3.31 14.22
CA LEU A 295 -10.83 -2.56 13.01
C LEU A 295 -10.97 -3.36 11.72
N VAL A 296 -11.05 -4.70 11.80
CA VAL A 296 -11.14 -5.58 10.63
C VAL A 296 -12.34 -6.52 10.76
N ARG A 297 -12.84 -7.04 9.64
CA ARG A 297 -13.98 -7.99 9.61
C ARG A 297 -13.52 -9.39 9.23
N LEU A 298 -12.57 -9.89 10.00
CA LEU A 298 -11.99 -11.21 9.86
C LEU A 298 -12.23 -12.01 11.13
N THR A 299 -12.34 -13.32 11.00
CA THR A 299 -12.35 -14.21 12.17
C THR A 299 -11.01 -14.11 12.90
N PRO A 300 -10.95 -14.39 14.22
CA PRO A 300 -9.68 -14.40 14.95
C PRO A 300 -8.61 -15.32 14.30
N GLU A 301 -9.04 -16.43 13.71
CA GLU A 301 -8.18 -17.36 12.98
C GLU A 301 -7.61 -16.71 11.70
N GLN A 302 -8.46 -16.11 10.86
CA GLN A 302 -8.02 -15.37 9.67
C GLN A 302 -7.04 -14.23 10.01
N ILE A 303 -7.30 -13.50 11.11
CA ILE A 303 -6.39 -12.46 11.60
C ILE A 303 -5.03 -13.07 11.96
N SER A 304 -5.03 -14.16 12.71
CA SER A 304 -3.81 -14.86 13.12
C SER A 304 -2.99 -15.32 11.91
N ASP A 305 -3.65 -15.96 10.94
CA ASP A 305 -2.99 -16.52 9.75
C ASP A 305 -2.33 -15.43 8.89
N VAL A 306 -3.08 -14.37 8.58
CA VAL A 306 -2.55 -13.25 7.78
C VAL A 306 -1.37 -12.61 8.50
N ARG A 307 -1.49 -12.38 9.82
CA ARG A 307 -0.40 -11.78 10.61
C ARG A 307 0.83 -12.66 10.67
N ASN A 308 0.67 -13.95 10.93
CA ASN A 308 1.79 -14.89 11.02
C ASN A 308 2.56 -14.94 9.69
N ALA A 309 1.85 -14.98 8.57
CA ALA A 309 2.46 -14.94 7.24
C ALA A 309 3.21 -13.62 6.99
N VAL A 310 2.61 -12.48 7.32
CA VAL A 310 3.22 -11.16 7.16
C VAL A 310 4.44 -10.97 8.07
N GLN A 311 4.37 -11.42 9.32
CA GLN A 311 5.50 -11.37 10.24
C GLN A 311 6.66 -12.25 9.78
N LYS A 312 6.37 -13.43 9.22
CA LYS A 312 7.40 -14.29 8.64
C LYS A 312 8.12 -13.56 7.50
N MET A 313 7.36 -13.01 6.57
CA MET A 313 7.87 -12.20 5.45
C MET A 313 8.76 -11.04 5.94
N LEU A 314 8.32 -10.28 6.95
CA LEU A 314 9.08 -9.16 7.51
C LEU A 314 10.37 -9.59 8.22
N ARG A 315 10.36 -10.71 8.95
CA ARG A 315 11.56 -11.25 9.63
C ARG A 315 12.63 -11.71 8.63
N GLU A 316 12.22 -12.34 7.54
CA GLU A 316 13.10 -12.74 6.45
C GLU A 316 13.69 -11.47 5.77
N GLY A 317 12.86 -10.42 5.61
CA GLY A 317 13.24 -9.04 5.26
C GLY A 317 14.45 -8.48 6.01
N GLY A 318 14.34 -8.43 7.34
CA GLY A 318 15.34 -7.79 8.20
C GLY A 318 16.70 -8.52 8.27
N ARG A 319 16.75 -9.82 7.99
CA ARG A 319 18.01 -10.60 8.02
C ARG A 319 18.95 -10.28 6.85
N SER A 320 18.41 -9.81 5.72
CA SER A 320 19.21 -9.49 4.54
C SER A 320 19.89 -8.12 4.62
N THR A 321 19.31 -7.15 5.33
CA THR A 321 19.86 -5.78 5.48
C THR A 321 21.04 -5.68 6.46
N VAL A 322 21.32 -6.73 7.23
CA VAL A 322 22.47 -6.78 8.16
C VAL A 322 23.71 -7.38 7.48
N ARG A 323 23.58 -7.94 6.26
CA ARG A 323 24.66 -8.60 5.51
C ARG A 323 25.16 -7.83 4.29
N SER A 324 24.69 -6.59 4.06
CA SER A 324 25.12 -5.71 2.97
C SER A 324 25.86 -4.50 3.50
#